data_AF-A0A522UUU3-F1
#
_entry.id   AF-A0A522UUU3-F1
#
_cell.length_a   1.000
_cell.length_b   1.000
_cell.length_c   1.000
_cell.angle_alpha   90.00
_cell.angle_beta   90.00
_cell.angle_gamma   90.00
#
_symmetry.space_group_name_H-M   'P 1'
#
loop_
_entity.id
_entity.type
_entity.pdbx_description
1 polymer ?
#
loop_
_entity_poly.entity_id
_entity_poly.type
_entity_poly.pdbx_seq_one_letter_code
_entity_poly.pdbx_strand_id
1 'polypeptide(L)'
;MNVQNISALTGGFVSFSYRDAAGNIYAERATEMRWIFVDKIIEMDPGKSAVAVRNFSRSELFFLDHFPGFPLVPGVLQIEMIAQLGGKCVMAGHPGIMPVLGSVKSAKFYHKIVPGDQAVIKVEITVRTSFTMAQGRIEVDGNRVSAAEVILAHLPAPEDLIRKKMAGDGFGDWLQAGGHGSDPVV
;
A
#
# COMPACT_ATOMS: atom_id res chain seq x y z
N MET A 1 24.90 21.81 -13.05
CA MET A 1 24.49 21.08 -11.84
C MET A 1 25.70 20.26 -11.42
N ASN A 2 26.34 20.57 -10.30
CA ASN A 2 27.60 19.93 -9.91
C ASN A 2 27.29 18.97 -8.75
N VAL A 3 27.21 17.67 -9.07
CA VAL A 3 26.91 16.62 -8.10
C VAL A 3 28.24 16.18 -7.50
N GLN A 4 28.47 16.47 -6.22
CA GLN A 4 29.57 15.87 -5.48
C GLN A 4 29.01 14.75 -4.60
N ASN A 5 29.34 13.51 -4.96
CA ASN A 5 29.01 12.34 -4.16
C ASN A 5 29.90 12.34 -2.92
N ILE A 6 29.32 12.54 -1.74
CA ILE A 6 29.99 12.30 -0.47
C ILE A 6 29.45 10.98 0.06
N SER A 7 30.20 9.90 -0.13
CA SER A 7 29.92 8.63 0.53
C SER A 7 30.49 8.67 1.95
N ALA A 8 29.63 8.48 2.95
CA ALA A 8 30.05 8.13 4.30
C ALA A 8 29.59 6.72 4.60
N LEU A 9 30.56 5.83 4.75
CA LEU A 9 30.42 4.45 5.18
C LEU A 9 29.98 4.38 6.64
N THR A 10 28.89 3.65 6.93
CA THR A 10 28.76 2.58 7.95
C THR A 10 27.28 2.35 8.27
N GLY A 11 26.78 1.13 8.05
CA GLY A 11 25.51 0.64 8.61
C GLY A 11 24.25 0.87 7.77
N GLY A 12 24.01 0.01 6.77
CA GLY A 12 22.67 -0.42 6.33
C GLY A 12 21.66 0.61 5.79
N PHE A 13 21.96 1.91 5.76
CA PHE A 13 21.09 2.94 5.19
C PHE A 13 21.91 3.87 4.30
N VAL A 14 21.67 3.81 3.00
CA VAL A 14 22.13 4.84 2.08
C VAL A 14 21.10 5.97 2.14
N SER A 15 21.41 7.04 2.88
CA SER A 15 20.68 8.30 2.75
C SER A 15 21.43 9.17 1.74
N PHE A 16 20.78 9.45 0.60
CA PHE A 16 21.26 10.49 -0.30
C PHE A 16 20.72 11.85 0.18
N SER A 17 21.63 12.80 0.34
CA SER A 17 21.31 14.19 0.64
C SER A 17 21.82 15.07 -0.49
N TYR A 18 20.97 15.93 -1.04
CA TYR A 18 21.40 16.94 -2.02
C TYR A 18 21.31 18.36 -1.41
N ARG A 19 22.15 19.26 -1.91
CA ARG A 19 22.22 20.67 -1.51
C ARG A 19 21.60 21.55 -2.57
N ASP A 20 20.62 22.38 -2.21
CA ASP A 20 20.15 23.41 -3.12
C ASP A 20 21.19 24.53 -3.33
N ALA A 21 20.90 25.48 -4.21
CA ALA A 21 21.78 26.61 -4.50
C ALA A 21 21.99 27.57 -3.30
N ALA A 22 21.13 27.48 -2.28
CA ALA A 22 21.23 28.23 -1.02
C ALA A 22 21.98 27.43 0.07
N GLY A 23 22.40 26.20 -0.22
CA GLY A 23 23.16 25.34 0.70
C GLY A 23 22.30 24.53 1.67
N ASN A 24 20.97 24.55 1.53
CA ASN A 24 20.07 23.78 2.39
C ASN A 24 20.18 22.28 2.07
N ILE A 25 20.23 21.46 3.11
CA ILE A 25 20.32 20.00 3.01
C ILE A 25 18.92 19.42 3.10
N TYR A 26 18.47 18.72 2.05
CA TYR A 26 17.22 17.98 2.07
C TYR A 26 17.51 16.48 2.02
N ALA A 27 16.89 15.72 2.92
CA ALA A 27 16.81 14.27 2.79
C ALA A 27 15.97 13.94 1.54
N GLU A 28 16.37 12.93 0.78
CA GLU A 28 15.59 12.45 -0.37
C GLU A 28 14.13 12.25 0.06
N ARG A 29 13.21 12.96 -0.61
CA ARG A 29 11.76 12.76 -0.47
C ARG A 29 11.54 11.27 -0.77
N ALA A 30 11.03 10.50 0.18
CA ALA A 30 10.71 9.09 -0.05
C ALA A 30 9.89 9.00 -1.35
N THR A 31 10.50 8.44 -2.39
CA THR A 31 9.93 8.42 -3.75
C THR A 31 8.76 7.45 -3.85
N GLU A 32 8.60 6.59 -2.85
CA GLU A 32 7.58 5.56 -2.75
C GLU A 32 7.05 5.40 -1.32
N MET A 33 5.78 4.98 -1.23
CA MET A 33 5.10 4.70 0.03
C MET A 33 5.68 3.43 0.67
N ARG A 34 6.16 3.53 1.90
CA ARG A 34 6.71 2.37 2.64
C ARG A 34 5.65 1.52 3.35
N TRP A 35 4.47 2.08 3.57
CA TRP A 35 3.36 1.45 4.26
C TRP A 35 2.49 0.73 3.23
N ILE A 36 2.95 -0.40 2.69
CA ILE A 36 2.21 -1.21 1.73
C ILE A 36 1.74 -2.49 2.42
N PHE A 37 0.44 -2.70 2.46
CA PHE A 37 -0.18 -3.84 3.13
C PHE A 37 -0.92 -4.78 2.16
N VAL A 38 -0.70 -4.61 0.86
CA VAL A 38 -1.22 -5.50 -0.18
C VAL A 38 -0.03 -6.00 -1.00
N ASP A 39 0.19 -7.32 -1.05
CA ASP A 39 1.33 -7.87 -1.79
C ASP A 39 1.04 -7.94 -3.29
N LYS A 40 -0.16 -8.44 -3.65
CA LYS A 40 -0.54 -8.67 -5.05
C LYS A 40 -2.04 -8.54 -5.25
N ILE A 41 -2.43 -7.76 -6.25
CA ILE A 41 -3.79 -7.72 -6.76
C ILE A 41 -3.95 -8.86 -7.76
N ILE A 42 -4.94 -9.73 -7.55
CA ILE A 42 -5.19 -10.92 -8.38
C ILE A 42 -6.40 -10.74 -9.31
N GLU A 43 -7.33 -9.86 -8.96
CA GLU A 43 -8.48 -9.50 -9.81
C GLU A 43 -8.82 -8.01 -9.63
N MET A 44 -9.26 -7.33 -10.69
CA MET A 44 -9.74 -5.95 -10.62
C MET A 44 -10.77 -5.65 -11.70
N ASP A 45 -11.90 -5.06 -11.30
CA ASP A 45 -12.80 -4.30 -12.16
C ASP A 45 -12.66 -2.80 -11.80
N PRO A 46 -11.95 -2.00 -12.62
CA PRO A 46 -11.58 -0.62 -12.28
C PRO A 46 -12.77 0.24 -11.82
N GLY A 47 -12.64 0.82 -10.62
CA GLY A 47 -13.67 1.67 -10.00
C GLY A 47 -14.88 0.91 -9.42
N LYS A 48 -14.90 -0.43 -9.45
CA LYS A 48 -16.04 -1.24 -8.99
C LYS A 48 -15.66 -2.33 -7.98
N SER A 49 -14.61 -3.10 -8.23
CA SER A 49 -14.19 -4.15 -7.29
C SER A 49 -12.73 -4.56 -7.50
N ALA A 50 -12.14 -5.17 -6.47
CA ALA A 50 -10.82 -5.79 -6.59
C ALA A 50 -10.64 -6.92 -5.56
N VAL A 51 -9.75 -7.85 -5.89
CA VAL A 51 -9.31 -8.93 -4.99
C VAL A 51 -7.80 -8.92 -4.94
N ALA A 52 -7.26 -9.02 -3.73
CA ALA A 52 -5.82 -9.09 -3.50
C ALA A 52 -5.46 -10.13 -2.45
N VAL A 53 -4.17 -10.47 -2.42
CA VAL A 53 -3.58 -11.38 -1.44
C VAL A 53 -2.52 -10.67 -0.61
N ARG A 54 -2.39 -11.10 0.64
CA ARG A 54 -1.38 -10.63 1.59
C ARG A 54 -0.85 -11.79 2.43
N ASN A 55 0.46 -11.97 2.48
CA ASN A 55 1.14 -13.05 3.19
C ASN A 55 1.84 -12.54 4.45
N PHE A 56 1.44 -13.01 5.62
CA PHE A 56 2.01 -12.51 6.87
C PHE A 56 3.27 -13.26 7.27
N SER A 57 4.44 -12.61 7.15
CA SER A 57 5.70 -13.20 7.63
C SER A 57 5.92 -12.89 9.11
N ARG A 58 6.51 -13.85 9.85
CA ARG A 58 6.89 -13.65 11.26
C ARG A 58 7.88 -12.49 11.47
N SER A 59 8.63 -12.15 10.42
CA SER A 59 9.66 -11.10 10.42
C SER A 59 9.12 -9.68 10.39
N GLU A 60 7.80 -9.50 10.23
CA GLU A 60 7.24 -8.16 10.15
C GLU A 60 7.26 -7.43 11.48
N LEU A 61 7.55 -6.14 11.41
CA LEU A 61 7.87 -5.31 12.57
C LEU A 61 6.75 -5.30 13.61
N PHE A 62 5.49 -5.24 13.18
CA PHE A 62 4.36 -5.22 14.11
C PHE A 62 4.19 -6.55 14.87
N PHE A 63 4.74 -7.67 14.41
CA PHE A 63 4.72 -8.91 15.19
C PHE A 63 5.79 -8.95 16.29
N LEU A 64 6.66 -7.94 16.40
CA LEU A 64 7.61 -7.82 17.49
C LEU A 64 6.94 -7.32 18.77
N ASP A 65 5.95 -6.45 18.62
CA ASP A 65 5.32 -5.70 19.72
C ASP A 65 3.79 -5.77 19.74
N HIS A 66 3.15 -6.44 18.79
CA HIS A 66 1.69 -6.64 18.75
C HIS A 66 1.30 -8.13 18.71
N PHE A 67 1.41 -8.87 19.82
CA PHE A 67 1.90 -8.46 21.15
C PHE A 67 3.09 -9.33 21.56
N PRO A 68 3.94 -8.90 22.52
CA PRO A 68 5.02 -9.75 23.02
C PRO A 68 4.49 -11.11 23.49
N GLY A 69 4.98 -12.19 22.89
CA GLY A 69 4.53 -13.56 23.18
C GLY A 69 3.17 -13.95 22.55
N PHE A 70 2.49 -13.03 21.87
CA PHE A 70 1.17 -13.27 21.26
C PHE A 70 1.03 -12.49 19.92
N PRO A 71 1.76 -12.89 18.86
CA PRO A 71 1.81 -12.14 17.61
C PRO A 71 0.49 -12.24 16.84
N LEU A 72 -0.11 -11.11 16.49
CA LEU A 72 -1.28 -11.02 15.62
C LEU A 72 -1.34 -9.69 14.87
N VAL A 73 -1.94 -9.71 13.68
CA VAL A 73 -2.05 -8.51 12.83
C VAL A 73 -2.96 -7.48 13.49
N PRO A 74 -2.48 -6.24 13.76
CA PRO A 74 -3.32 -5.17 14.29
C PRO A 74 -4.57 -4.94 13.44
N GLY A 75 -5.74 -4.80 14.09
CA GLY A 75 -7.01 -4.58 13.39
C GLY A 75 -7.00 -3.33 12.50
N VAL A 76 -6.24 -2.30 12.87
CA VAL A 76 -6.06 -1.09 12.06
C VAL A 76 -5.36 -1.36 10.73
N LEU A 77 -4.42 -2.31 10.67
CA LEU A 77 -3.76 -2.69 9.42
C LEU A 77 -4.73 -3.44 8.50
N GLN A 78 -5.70 -4.14 9.06
CA GLN A 78 -6.75 -4.79 8.26
C GLN A 78 -7.68 -3.79 7.59
N ILE A 79 -7.98 -2.68 8.27
CA ILE A 79 -8.70 -1.54 7.67
C ILE A 79 -7.84 -0.88 6.59
N GLU A 80 -6.55 -0.68 6.85
CA GLU A 80 -5.60 -0.09 5.90
C GLU A 80 -5.49 -0.94 4.62
N MET A 81 -5.43 -2.27 4.73
CA MET A 81 -5.46 -3.18 3.57
C MET A 81 -6.68 -2.96 2.67
N ILE A 82 -7.86 -2.82 3.28
CA ILE A 82 -9.12 -2.53 2.57
C ILE A 82 -9.05 -1.14 1.91
N ALA A 83 -8.55 -0.13 2.63
CA ALA A 83 -8.42 1.23 2.12
C ALA A 83 -7.44 1.31 0.94
N GLN A 84 -6.29 0.64 1.02
CA GLN A 84 -5.30 0.60 -0.05
C GLN A 84 -5.82 -0.11 -1.28
N LEU A 85 -6.42 -1.30 -1.13
CA LEU A 85 -6.99 -2.02 -2.26
C LEU A 85 -8.11 -1.22 -2.92
N GLY A 86 -9.01 -0.64 -2.12
CA GLY A 86 -10.08 0.22 -2.60
C GLY A 86 -9.56 1.47 -3.32
N GLY A 87 -8.55 2.13 -2.75
CA GLY A 87 -7.90 3.28 -3.35
C GLY A 87 -7.26 2.96 -4.71
N LYS A 88 -6.53 1.84 -4.79
CA LYS A 88 -5.94 1.36 -6.06
C LYS A 88 -7.02 1.05 -7.12
N CYS A 89 -8.13 0.42 -6.71
CA CYS A 89 -9.27 0.18 -7.61
C CYS A 89 -9.88 1.49 -8.14
N VAL A 90 -10.06 2.50 -7.29
CA VAL A 90 -10.56 3.83 -7.71
C VAL A 90 -9.58 4.50 -8.68
N MET A 91 -8.29 4.53 -8.35
CA MET A 91 -7.24 5.15 -9.18
C MET A 91 -7.09 4.47 -10.55
N ALA A 92 -7.45 3.18 -10.66
CA ALA A 92 -7.47 2.47 -11.93
C ALA A 92 -8.62 2.95 -12.84
N GLY A 93 -9.80 3.22 -12.27
CA GLY A 93 -10.94 3.75 -13.02
C GLY A 93 -10.94 5.28 -13.18
N HIS A 94 -10.25 6.00 -12.30
CA HIS A 94 -10.28 7.46 -12.18
C HIS A 94 -8.87 8.02 -11.92
N PRO A 95 -7.98 8.08 -12.93
CA PRO A 95 -6.55 8.37 -12.75
C PRO A 95 -6.21 9.80 -12.26
N GLY A 96 -7.19 10.71 -12.14
CA GLY A 96 -7.01 12.04 -11.56
C GLY A 96 -7.36 12.14 -10.07
N ILE A 97 -7.86 11.06 -9.47
CA ILE A 97 -8.28 11.01 -8.07
C ILE A 97 -7.19 10.33 -7.25
N MET A 98 -6.81 10.96 -6.13
CA MET A 98 -6.04 10.35 -5.04
C MET A 98 -7.00 10.04 -3.88
N PRO A 99 -7.40 8.78 -3.69
CA PRO A 99 -8.25 8.38 -2.57
C PRO A 99 -7.44 8.34 -1.28
N VAL A 100 -7.92 9.02 -0.24
CA VAL A 100 -7.31 9.02 1.09
C VAL A 100 -8.36 8.59 2.11
N LEU A 101 -7.99 7.75 3.08
CA LEU A 101 -8.91 7.33 4.13
C LEU A 101 -9.47 8.55 4.88
N GLY A 102 -10.77 8.80 4.71
CA GLY A 102 -11.47 9.92 5.34
C GLY A 102 -12.20 9.50 6.61
N SER A 103 -12.88 8.34 6.58
CA SER A 103 -13.53 7.78 7.77
C SER A 103 -13.73 6.27 7.67
N VAL A 104 -13.93 5.65 8.83
CA VAL A 104 -14.34 4.25 8.96
C VAL A 104 -15.76 4.26 9.52
N LYS A 105 -16.73 3.76 8.76
CA LYS A 105 -18.13 3.70 9.20
C LYS A 105 -18.39 2.52 10.12
N SER A 106 -17.80 1.37 9.77
CA SER A 106 -17.87 0.17 10.60
C SER A 106 -16.64 -0.70 10.36
N ALA A 107 -16.24 -1.42 11.40
CA ALA A 107 -15.23 -2.47 11.33
C ALA A 107 -15.61 -3.61 12.28
N LYS A 108 -15.42 -4.85 11.84
CA LYS A 108 -15.68 -6.07 12.61
C LYS A 108 -14.49 -7.00 12.46
N PHE A 109 -14.03 -7.55 13.59
CA PHE A 109 -12.91 -8.49 13.66
C PHE A 109 -13.42 -9.76 14.34
N TYR A 110 -13.48 -10.85 13.58
CA TYR A 110 -14.07 -12.11 14.02
C TYR A 110 -12.98 -13.08 14.49
N HIS A 111 -11.86 -13.13 13.77
CA HIS A 111 -10.75 -14.03 14.03
C HIS A 111 -9.42 -13.28 13.91
N LYS A 112 -8.42 -13.75 14.65
CA LYS A 112 -7.05 -13.23 14.56
C LYS A 112 -6.41 -13.67 13.23
N ILE A 113 -5.53 -12.84 12.71
CA ILE A 113 -4.58 -13.20 11.66
C ILE A 113 -3.20 -13.27 12.31
N VAL A 114 -2.45 -14.33 12.05
CA VAL A 114 -1.16 -14.64 12.70
C VAL A 114 -0.06 -14.85 11.65
N PRO A 115 1.22 -14.90 12.06
CA PRO A 115 2.31 -15.24 11.15
C PRO A 115 2.07 -16.59 10.46
N GLY A 116 2.29 -16.63 9.14
CA GLY A 116 2.05 -17.77 8.27
C GLY A 116 0.73 -17.71 7.50
N ASP A 117 -0.23 -16.90 7.94
CA ASP A 117 -1.52 -16.78 7.26
C ASP A 117 -1.38 -16.08 5.90
N GLN A 118 -2.15 -16.56 4.92
CA GLN A 118 -2.43 -15.83 3.69
C GLN A 118 -3.86 -15.26 3.74
N ALA A 119 -3.94 -13.93 3.73
CA ALA A 119 -5.20 -13.21 3.71
C ALA A 119 -5.62 -12.89 2.27
N VAL A 120 -6.87 -13.18 1.95
CA VAL A 120 -7.54 -12.72 0.72
C VAL A 120 -8.40 -11.51 1.08
N ILE A 121 -8.10 -10.37 0.46
CA ILE A 121 -8.79 -9.10 0.67
C ILE A 121 -9.70 -8.87 -0.54
N LYS A 122 -10.99 -8.64 -0.29
CA LYS A 122 -11.99 -8.36 -1.32
C LYS A 122 -12.63 -7.01 -1.04
N VAL A 123 -12.74 -6.17 -2.06
CA VAL A 123 -13.42 -4.87 -1.96
C VAL A 123 -14.46 -4.68 -3.04
N GLU A 124 -15.58 -4.06 -2.66
CA GLU A 124 -16.62 -3.55 -3.54
C GLU A 124 -16.69 -2.03 -3.37
N ILE A 125 -16.74 -1.33 -4.50
CA ILE A 125 -16.49 0.10 -4.60
C ILE A 125 -17.71 0.81 -5.16
N THR A 126 -18.05 1.92 -4.52
CA THR A 126 -19.12 2.80 -4.95
C THR A 126 -18.58 4.22 -5.00
N VAL A 127 -18.22 4.67 -6.20
CA VAL A 127 -17.66 6.00 -6.44
C VAL A 127 -18.78 7.05 -6.39
N ARG A 128 -18.51 8.18 -5.74
CA ARG A 128 -19.31 9.41 -5.75
C ARG A 128 -18.43 10.56 -6.21
N THR A 129 -19.04 11.73 -6.42
CA THR A 129 -18.32 12.91 -6.92
C THR A 129 -17.12 13.28 -6.04
N SER A 130 -17.30 13.37 -4.72
CA SER A 130 -16.26 13.86 -3.80
C SER A 130 -15.64 12.78 -2.89
N PHE A 131 -16.17 11.57 -2.91
CA PHE A 131 -15.66 10.46 -2.09
C PHE A 131 -16.02 9.12 -2.71
N THR A 132 -15.40 8.06 -2.21
CA THR A 132 -15.72 6.68 -2.53
C THR A 132 -16.14 5.94 -1.26
N MET A 133 -17.15 5.11 -1.37
CA MET A 133 -17.48 4.10 -0.36
C MET A 133 -16.81 2.79 -0.76
N ALA A 134 -16.02 2.20 0.13
CA ALA A 134 -15.43 0.88 -0.07
C ALA A 134 -15.91 -0.07 1.03
N GLN A 135 -16.55 -1.16 0.61
CA GLN A 135 -16.94 -2.27 1.48
C GLN A 135 -15.94 -3.40 1.30
N GLY A 136 -15.21 -3.72 2.36
CA GLY A 136 -14.15 -4.70 2.34
C GLY A 136 -14.40 -5.88 3.28
N ARG A 137 -13.90 -7.05 2.88
CA ARG A 137 -13.78 -8.22 3.74
C ARG A 137 -12.43 -8.89 3.55
N ILE A 138 -11.95 -9.51 4.61
CA ILE A 138 -10.71 -10.28 4.61
C ILE A 138 -11.05 -11.71 5.03
N GLU A 139 -10.49 -12.66 4.30
CA GLU A 139 -10.66 -14.10 4.51
C GLU A 139 -9.30 -14.78 4.68
N VAL A 140 -9.20 -15.76 5.57
CA VAL A 140 -8.05 -16.67 5.72
C VAL A 140 -8.60 -18.08 5.71
N ASP A 141 -8.06 -18.95 4.84
CA ASP A 141 -8.56 -20.32 4.62
C ASP A 141 -10.09 -20.38 4.37
N GLY A 142 -10.62 -19.40 3.63
CA GLY A 142 -12.05 -19.28 3.33
C GLY A 142 -12.92 -18.76 4.49
N ASN A 143 -12.36 -18.56 5.69
CA ASN A 143 -13.07 -18.03 6.85
C ASN A 143 -12.96 -16.50 6.89
N ARG A 144 -14.09 -15.81 7.06
CA ARG A 144 -14.11 -14.35 7.17
C ARG A 144 -13.47 -13.91 8.50
N VAL A 145 -12.29 -13.31 8.44
CA VAL A 145 -11.54 -12.85 9.62
C VAL A 145 -11.92 -11.42 10.02
N SER A 146 -12.23 -10.57 9.03
CA SER A 146 -12.69 -9.19 9.29
C SER A 146 -13.48 -8.59 8.15
N ALA A 147 -14.11 -7.45 8.43
CA ALA A 147 -14.76 -6.61 7.44
C ALA A 147 -14.83 -5.15 7.88
N ALA A 148 -14.82 -4.25 6.91
CA ALA A 148 -14.98 -2.82 7.16
C ALA A 148 -15.73 -2.13 6.03
N GLU A 149 -16.43 -1.04 6.37
CA GLU A 149 -16.89 -0.05 5.40
C GLU A 149 -16.13 1.25 5.65
N VAL A 150 -15.36 1.69 4.64
CA VAL A 150 -14.53 2.89 4.71
C VAL A 150 -14.97 3.92 3.68
N ILE A 151 -14.79 5.19 4.03
CA ILE A 151 -14.93 6.32 3.11
C ILE A 151 -13.55 6.79 2.72
N LEU A 152 -13.31 6.86 1.41
CA LEU A 152 -12.11 7.42 0.83
C LEU A 152 -12.43 8.80 0.26
N ALA A 153 -11.89 9.86 0.85
CA ALA A 153 -12.01 11.21 0.33
C ALA A 153 -11.22 11.35 -0.97
N HIS A 154 -11.77 12.07 -1.95
CA HIS A 154 -11.09 12.34 -3.21
C HIS A 154 -10.25 13.61 -3.11
N LEU A 155 -8.94 13.46 -3.23
CA LEU A 155 -8.03 14.59 -3.41
C LEU A 155 -7.55 14.64 -4.88
N PRO A 156 -7.16 15.81 -5.39
CA PRO A 156 -6.44 15.88 -6.66
C PRO A 156 -5.17 15.05 -6.58
N ALA A 157 -4.96 14.17 -7.57
CA ALA A 157 -3.70 13.43 -7.65
C ALA A 157 -2.53 14.41 -7.91
N PRO A 158 -1.39 14.27 -7.21
CA PRO A 158 -0.18 15.03 -7.50
C PRO A 158 0.25 14.90 -8.97
N GLU A 159 0.65 15.99 -9.61
CA GLU A 159 0.98 16.01 -11.05
C GLU A 159 2.10 15.03 -11.43
N ASP A 160 3.08 14.85 -10.55
CA ASP A 160 4.19 13.92 -10.72
C ASP A 160 3.72 12.46 -10.74
N LEU A 161 2.70 12.13 -9.95
CA LEU A 161 2.10 10.80 -9.95
C LEU A 161 1.31 10.53 -11.25
N ILE A 162 0.58 11.53 -11.73
CA ILE A 162 -0.14 11.46 -13.00
C ILE A 162 0.85 11.23 -14.15
N ARG A 163 1.95 11.97 -14.18
CA ARG A 163 3.01 11.82 -15.20
C ARG A 163 3.66 10.43 -15.16
N LYS A 164 3.97 9.89 -13.98
CA LYS A 164 4.53 8.53 -13.84
C LYS A 164 3.56 7.48 -14.38
N LYS A 165 2.26 7.56 -14.04
CA LYS A 165 1.26 6.63 -14.53
C LYS A 165 1.06 6.72 -16.05
N MET A 166 1.10 7.91 -16.61
CA MET A 166 1.05 8.15 -18.06
C MET A 166 2.29 7.65 -18.80
N ALA A 167 3.45 7.62 -18.12
CA ALA A 167 4.72 7.15 -18.66
C ALA A 167 4.94 5.63 -18.50
N GLY A 168 4.00 4.92 -17.86
CA GLY A 168 4.22 3.57 -17.34
C GLY A 168 4.96 3.63 -16.02
N ASP A 169 4.26 3.40 -14.90
CA ASP A 169 4.93 3.24 -13.62
C ASP A 169 5.43 1.80 -13.57
N GLY A 170 6.74 1.56 -13.63
CA GLY A 170 7.32 0.19 -13.67
C GLY A 170 6.80 -0.78 -12.60
N PHE A 171 6.08 -0.29 -11.58
CA PHE A 171 5.25 -1.07 -10.65
C PHE A 171 4.06 -1.82 -11.30
N GLY A 172 3.33 -1.20 -12.24
CA GLY A 172 2.28 -1.85 -13.03
C GLY A 172 2.82 -2.95 -13.94
N ASP A 173 3.97 -2.68 -14.57
CA ASP A 173 4.68 -3.66 -15.39
C ASP A 173 5.28 -4.80 -14.53
N TRP A 174 5.78 -4.50 -13.33
CA TRP A 174 6.29 -5.48 -12.35
C TRP A 174 5.20 -6.42 -11.82
N LEU A 175 3.99 -5.89 -11.55
CA LEU A 175 2.82 -6.69 -11.16
C LEU A 175 2.37 -7.63 -12.28
N GLN A 176 2.45 -7.20 -13.54
CA GLN A 176 2.14 -8.04 -14.71
C GLN A 176 3.24 -9.06 -15.02
N ALA A 177 4.51 -8.73 -14.74
CA ALA A 177 5.65 -9.62 -14.91
C ALA A 177 5.80 -10.69 -13.81
N GLY A 178 4.87 -10.75 -12.85
CA GLY A 178 4.84 -11.81 -11.84
C GLY A 178 5.85 -11.65 -10.69
N GLY A 179 6.41 -10.46 -10.47
CA GLY A 179 7.24 -10.17 -9.30
C GLY A 179 8.62 -10.83 -9.25
N HIS A 180 9.04 -11.55 -10.29
CA HIS A 180 10.41 -12.06 -10.41
C HIS A 180 11.25 -11.12 -11.26
N GLY A 181 11.67 -10.01 -10.64
CA GLY A 181 12.83 -9.28 -11.13
C GLY A 181 14.06 -10.16 -10.96
N SER A 182 14.61 -10.64 -12.08
CA SER A 182 15.93 -11.24 -12.12
C SER A 182 16.97 -10.14 -11.92
N ASP A 183 17.38 -9.86 -10.69
CA ASP A 183 18.65 -9.20 -10.46
C ASP A 183 19.67 -10.23 -9.95
N PRO A 184 20.90 -10.22 -10.50
CA PRO A 184 21.90 -11.23 -10.20
C PRO A 184 22.41 -11.06 -8.78
N VAL A 185 22.64 -12.20 -8.14
CA VAL A 185 23.43 -12.30 -6.92
C VAL A 185 24.80 -11.67 -7.16
N VAL A 186 25.07 -10.55 -6.48
CA VAL A 186 26.40 -10.15 -5.97
C VAL A 186 26.23 -9.46 -4.64
#